data_AF-A0A5S6QR54-F1
#
_entry.id   AF-A0A5S6QR54-F1
#
_cell.length_a   1.000
_cell.length_b   1.000
_cell.length_c   1.000
_cell.angle_alpha   90.00
_cell.angle_beta   90.00
_cell.angle_gamma   90.00
#
_symmetry.space_group_name_H-M   'P 1'
#
loop_
_entity.id
_entity.type
_entity.pdbx_description
1 polymer ?
#
loop_
_entity_poly.entity_id
_entity_poly.type
_entity_poly.pdbx_seq_one_letter_code
_entity_poly.pdbx_strand_id
1 'polypeptide(L)'
;MDYPAAHAVFESKSEWQDGRSPRAILTPFGWSIVGPLSYKWNRTQPRHCYRLAINDSDDSLVTELMLDQFFNSDLTCVPTDVGKAISPEENRAWKVLEESTRFHGERYQVRLLWKHDQSNVSVNRVAALRRFSHLERRLMAHPELGARYTAVMKEYISAGHARKLSPREVNAGQEGRTWWVPHHAVINPNKPSKLRIVFDAAAKFKGMSLNSALLKGPDLMANLVCILQRFRLYPVAISSDIAKMFHQVRVRPPDGSALRSLWREPGSEEPIDDYEMTVQIFGATCSPAICAYVLRKAAADSDDRTGLVMSEVVHMDVANGCRNGTIGRQNDRKLSTISTSITGYLHSRLKTKLFTPRKW
;
A
#
# COMPACT_ATOMS: atom_id res chain seq x y z
N MET A 1 3.77 16.87 38.75
CA MET A 1 3.81 18.34 38.88
C MET A 1 2.51 18.89 38.33
N ASP A 2 1.63 19.40 39.19
CA ASP A 2 0.37 20.00 38.79
C ASP A 2 0.64 21.47 38.45
N TYR A 3 0.57 21.84 37.17
CA TYR A 3 0.86 23.22 36.74
C TYR A 3 -0.44 24.03 36.85
N PRO A 4 -0.59 24.95 37.82
CA PRO A 4 -1.89 25.56 38.10
C PRO A 4 -2.47 26.34 36.92
N ALA A 5 -1.61 26.89 36.07
CA ALA A 5 -2.03 27.61 34.87
C ALA A 5 -2.59 26.68 33.77
N ALA A 6 -2.28 25.37 33.80
CA ALA A 6 -2.88 24.38 32.89
C ALA A 6 -4.37 24.17 33.17
N HIS A 7 -4.81 24.41 34.41
CA HIS A 7 -6.20 24.29 34.85
C HIS A 7 -6.93 25.64 34.89
N ALA A 8 -6.31 26.70 34.35
CA ALA A 8 -6.94 28.00 34.28
C ALA A 8 -8.22 27.93 33.43
N VAL A 9 -9.32 28.38 34.03
CA VAL A 9 -10.61 28.47 33.34
C VAL A 9 -10.74 29.87 32.77
N PHE A 10 -10.68 29.99 31.44
CA PHE A 10 -10.84 31.26 30.73
C PHE A 10 -12.31 31.61 30.51
N GLU A 11 -13.15 30.62 30.21
CA GLU A 11 -14.58 30.82 29.98
C GLU A 11 -15.35 29.58 30.44
N SER A 12 -16.57 29.75 30.94
CA SER A 12 -17.47 28.65 31.27
C SER A 12 -18.85 28.93 30.69
N LYS A 13 -19.38 27.96 29.94
CA LYS A 13 -20.74 27.99 29.39
C LYS A 13 -21.55 26.84 29.96
N SER A 14 -22.72 27.15 30.49
CA SER A 14 -23.69 26.19 31.01
C SER A 14 -25.09 26.64 30.67
N GLU A 15 -26.03 25.70 30.50
CA GLU A 15 -27.44 26.05 30.44
C GLU A 15 -27.90 26.52 31.83
N TRP A 16 -28.43 27.74 31.90
CA TRP A 16 -28.70 28.49 33.13
C TRP A 16 -29.84 27.96 34.00
N GLN A 17 -30.36 26.75 33.74
CA GLN A 17 -31.58 26.25 34.38
C GLN A 17 -31.41 25.02 35.27
N ASP A 18 -30.29 24.30 35.24
CA ASP A 18 -30.10 23.12 36.09
C ASP A 18 -28.65 23.01 36.62
N GLY A 19 -28.49 23.06 37.94
CA GLY A 19 -27.19 22.99 38.63
C GLY A 19 -26.46 21.65 38.47
N ARG A 20 -27.08 20.66 37.82
CA ARG A 20 -26.50 19.36 37.48
C ARG A 20 -26.25 19.15 35.98
N SER A 21 -26.40 20.19 35.16
CA SER A 21 -26.13 20.10 33.73
C SER A 21 -24.62 20.09 33.43
N PRO A 22 -24.18 19.37 32.37
CA PRO A 22 -22.79 19.43 31.92
C PRO A 22 -22.43 20.84 31.45
N ARG A 23 -21.22 21.29 31.80
CA ARG A 23 -20.72 22.63 31.51
C ARG A 23 -19.51 22.55 30.59
N ALA A 24 -19.43 23.43 29.61
CA ALA A 24 -18.25 23.58 28.78
C ALA A 24 -17.31 24.61 29.40
N ILE A 25 -16.04 24.27 29.54
CA ILE A 25 -14.99 25.06 30.18
C ILE A 25 -13.86 25.26 29.17
N LEU A 26 -13.49 26.50 28.91
CA LEU A 26 -12.35 26.86 28.07
C LEU A 26 -11.08 26.94 28.92
N THR A 27 -10.05 26.20 28.50
CA THR A 27 -8.72 26.16 29.13
C THR A 27 -7.65 26.60 28.11
N PRO A 28 -6.36 26.76 28.50
CA PRO A 28 -5.27 27.01 27.53
C PRO A 28 -5.16 25.96 26.42
N PHE A 29 -5.70 24.76 26.64
CA PHE A 29 -5.70 23.65 25.68
C PHE A 29 -7.01 23.55 24.86
N GLY A 30 -7.96 24.47 25.08
CA GLY A 30 -9.25 24.52 24.36
C GLY A 30 -10.46 24.16 25.24
N TRP A 31 -11.60 23.94 24.59
CA TRP A 31 -12.88 23.65 25.24
C TRP A 31 -12.97 22.20 25.73
N SER A 32 -13.35 22.03 27.00
CA SER A 32 -13.57 20.74 27.67
C SER A 32 -14.96 20.71 28.31
N ILE A 33 -15.68 19.58 28.23
CA ILE A 33 -17.02 19.44 28.83
C ILE A 33 -16.91 18.68 30.15
N VAL A 34 -17.42 19.27 31.22
CA VAL A 34 -17.35 18.74 32.59
C VAL A 34 -18.73 18.77 33.22
N GLY A 35 -19.21 17.60 33.66
CA GLY A 35 -20.40 17.52 34.49
C GLY A 35 -21.05 16.14 34.49
N PRO A 36 -22.16 15.99 35.24
CA PRO A 36 -22.86 14.72 35.37
C PRO A 36 -23.46 14.29 34.03
N LEU A 37 -23.16 13.07 33.59
CA LEU A 37 -23.90 12.43 32.50
C LEU A 37 -25.20 11.88 33.07
N SER A 38 -26.34 12.44 32.67
CA SER A 38 -27.66 11.87 32.99
C SER A 38 -27.84 10.56 32.23
N TYR A 39 -27.41 9.43 32.79
CA TYR A 39 -27.76 8.12 32.25
C TYR A 39 -27.94 7.05 33.32
N LYS A 40 -29.17 6.51 33.40
CA LYS A 40 -29.49 5.25 34.10
C LYS A 40 -29.01 4.10 33.20
N TRP A 41 -28.05 3.29 33.67
CA TRP A 41 -27.47 2.22 32.86
C TRP A 41 -27.68 0.85 33.49
N ASN A 42 -28.61 0.07 32.94
CA ASN A 42 -28.60 -1.38 33.02
C ASN A 42 -27.80 -1.92 31.83
N ARG A 43 -26.49 -2.14 32.00
CA ARG A 43 -25.70 -3.13 31.24
C ARG A 43 -24.27 -3.27 31.81
N THR A 44 -23.83 -4.50 31.92
CA THR A 44 -22.46 -4.87 32.29
C THR A 44 -21.53 -4.70 31.09
N GLN A 45 -20.68 -3.66 31.12
CA GLN A 45 -19.40 -3.67 30.39
C GLN A 45 -18.28 -3.28 31.36
N PRO A 46 -17.10 -3.90 31.27
CA PRO A 46 -15.98 -3.59 32.14
C PRO A 46 -15.50 -2.17 31.87
N ARG A 47 -15.44 -1.34 32.91
CA ARG A 47 -14.83 -0.02 32.84
C ARG A 47 -13.32 -0.19 32.90
N HIS A 48 -12.62 0.30 31.89
CA HIS A 48 -11.18 0.53 31.99
C HIS A 48 -10.94 1.83 32.76
N CYS A 49 -10.54 1.72 34.02
CA CYS A 49 -9.98 2.84 34.78
C CYS A 49 -8.46 2.73 34.70
N TYR A 50 -7.80 3.67 34.02
CA TYR A 50 -6.34 3.75 34.03
C TYR A 50 -5.90 4.62 35.22
N ARG A 51 -5.30 3.99 36.23
CA ARG A 51 -4.65 4.69 37.34
C ARG A 51 -3.17 4.84 36.98
N LEU A 52 -2.74 6.05 36.67
CA LEU A 52 -1.31 6.40 36.63
C LEU A 52 -0.83 6.60 38.06
N ALA A 53 -0.11 5.61 38.58
CA ALA A 53 0.70 5.75 39.78
C ALA A 53 2.13 6.05 39.32
N ILE A 54 2.64 7.23 39.66
CA ILE A 54 4.05 7.55 39.49
C ILE A 54 4.76 6.91 40.69
N ASN A 55 5.50 5.83 40.46
CA ASN A 55 6.44 5.35 41.46
C ASN A 55 7.69 6.25 41.38
N ASP A 56 8.04 6.92 42.47
CA ASP A 56 9.29 7.70 42.62
C ASP A 56 10.55 6.80 42.66
N SER A 57 10.46 5.55 42.19
CA SER A 57 11.62 4.68 42.02
C SER A 57 12.23 4.92 40.65
N ASP A 58 13.50 5.30 40.68
CA ASP A 58 14.44 5.73 39.63
C ASP A 58 14.63 4.72 38.47
N ASP A 59 13.54 4.21 37.88
CA ASP A 59 13.55 3.21 36.82
C ASP A 59 13.17 3.88 35.48
N SER A 60 14.14 4.66 34.97
CA SER A 60 13.99 5.52 33.80
C SER A 60 13.54 4.76 32.54
N LEU A 61 13.97 3.51 32.36
CA LEU A 61 13.65 2.70 31.17
C LEU A 61 12.20 2.21 31.15
N VAL A 62 11.68 1.77 32.30
CA VAL A 62 10.29 1.31 32.40
C VAL A 62 9.33 2.48 32.27
N THR A 63 9.71 3.62 32.83
CA THR A 63 8.92 4.84 32.79
C THR A 63 8.94 5.47 31.39
N GLU A 64 10.09 5.47 30.69
CA GLU A 64 10.14 5.82 29.26
C GLU A 64 9.31 4.87 28.42
N LEU A 65 9.39 3.55 28.63
CA LEU A 65 8.54 2.58 27.91
C LEU A 65 7.05 2.79 28.19
N MET A 66 6.66 3.14 29.41
CA MET A 66 5.28 3.42 29.79
C MET A 66 4.80 4.76 29.25
N LEU A 67 5.65 5.80 29.24
CA LEU A 67 5.36 7.09 28.62
C LEU A 67 5.29 6.97 27.11
N ASP A 68 6.19 6.21 26.49
CA ASP A 68 6.13 5.85 25.09
C ASP A 68 4.86 5.06 24.82
N GLN A 69 4.49 4.06 25.62
CA GLN A 69 3.20 3.36 25.45
C GLN A 69 2.00 4.27 25.65
N PHE A 70 2.08 5.22 26.58
CA PHE A 70 1.02 6.17 26.92
C PHE A 70 0.84 7.23 25.84
N PHE A 71 1.89 7.88 25.36
CA PHE A 71 1.84 8.74 24.18
C PHE A 71 1.52 7.91 22.94
N ASN A 72 2.03 6.67 22.86
CA ASN A 72 1.62 5.69 21.86
C ASN A 72 0.22 5.10 22.11
N SER A 73 -0.57 5.56 23.08
CA SER A 73 -1.98 5.17 23.29
C SER A 73 -2.91 6.39 23.23
N ASP A 74 -2.46 7.55 23.73
CA ASP A 74 -3.19 8.82 23.78
C ASP A 74 -3.03 9.63 22.49
N LEU A 75 -1.90 9.50 21.79
CA LEU A 75 -1.71 10.12 20.47
C LEU A 75 -2.04 9.18 19.31
N THR A 76 -2.44 7.93 19.56
CA THR A 76 -2.34 6.89 18.54
C THR A 76 -3.66 6.38 17.97
N CYS A 77 -3.71 6.07 16.68
CA CYS A 77 -2.74 5.25 15.95
C CYS A 77 -2.52 3.89 16.55
N VAL A 78 -3.59 3.32 17.11
CA VAL A 78 -3.78 1.91 17.45
C VAL A 78 -2.49 1.11 17.21
N PRO A 79 -1.72 0.76 18.26
CA PRO A 79 -0.68 -0.25 18.07
C PRO A 79 -1.37 -1.45 17.42
N THR A 80 -0.79 -1.97 16.34
CA THR A 80 -1.28 -3.16 15.62
C THR A 80 -1.74 -4.17 16.63
N ASP A 81 -3.06 -4.20 16.84
CA ASP A 81 -3.85 -5.12 17.64
C ASP A 81 -2.97 -5.96 18.59
N VAL A 82 -2.44 -5.36 19.67
CA VAL A 82 -1.51 -6.01 20.61
C VAL A 82 -2.29 -7.09 21.35
N GLY A 83 -2.38 -8.27 20.74
CA GLY A 83 -3.24 -9.36 21.20
C GLY A 83 -4.07 -10.05 20.11
N LYS A 84 -4.12 -9.53 18.88
CA LYS A 84 -4.70 -10.31 17.77
C LYS A 84 -3.74 -11.41 17.39
N ALA A 85 -4.13 -12.64 17.66
CA ALA A 85 -3.42 -13.81 17.19
C ALA A 85 -3.23 -13.69 15.67
N ILE A 86 -1.99 -13.66 15.21
CA ILE A 86 -1.67 -13.64 13.78
C ILE A 86 -2.25 -14.92 13.19
N SER A 87 -3.12 -14.78 12.19
CA SER A 87 -3.74 -15.95 11.56
C SER A 87 -2.68 -16.84 10.93
N PRO A 88 -2.90 -18.17 10.81
CA PRO A 88 -1.95 -19.05 10.13
C PRO A 88 -1.62 -18.61 8.70
N GLU A 89 -2.62 -18.06 7.99
CA GLU A 89 -2.48 -17.47 6.66
C GLU A 89 -1.56 -16.24 6.66
N GLU A 90 -1.71 -15.36 7.64
CA GLU A 90 -0.88 -14.16 7.77
C GLU A 90 0.55 -14.50 8.20
N ASN A 91 0.74 -15.43 9.14
CA ASN A 91 2.06 -15.96 9.52
C ASN A 91 2.79 -16.56 8.31
N ARG A 92 2.07 -17.35 7.49
CA ARG A 92 2.64 -17.89 6.25
C ARG A 92 3.03 -16.78 5.27
N ALA A 93 2.19 -15.76 5.11
CA ALA A 93 2.50 -14.61 4.27
C ALA A 93 3.77 -13.88 4.73
N TRP A 94 3.90 -13.60 6.04
CA TRP A 94 5.10 -13.00 6.63
C TRP A 94 6.34 -13.83 6.35
N LYS A 95 6.28 -15.14 6.61
CA LYS A 95 7.37 -16.07 6.32
C LYS A 95 7.83 -15.98 4.87
N VAL A 96 6.90 -16.02 3.91
CA VAL A 96 7.24 -15.90 2.49
C VAL A 96 7.85 -14.53 2.16
N LEU A 97 7.33 -13.43 2.71
CA LEU A 97 7.87 -12.09 2.50
C LEU A 97 9.32 -11.99 3.00
N GLU A 98 9.59 -12.43 4.22
CA GLU A 98 10.92 -12.38 4.85
C GLU A 98 11.93 -13.28 4.13
N GLU A 99 11.57 -14.55 3.95
CA GLU A 99 12.45 -15.56 3.37
C GLU A 99 12.74 -15.30 1.89
N SER A 100 11.80 -14.71 1.16
CA SER A 100 11.91 -14.62 -0.29
C SER A 100 12.34 -13.26 -0.84
N THR A 101 12.19 -12.18 -0.07
CA THR A 101 12.52 -10.83 -0.53
C THR A 101 14.04 -10.66 -0.63
N ARG A 102 14.53 -10.34 -1.83
CA ARG A 102 15.96 -10.08 -2.10
C ARG A 102 16.12 -8.85 -2.96
N PHE A 103 17.20 -8.10 -2.75
CA PHE A 103 17.60 -7.03 -3.64
C PHE A 103 18.57 -7.59 -4.69
N HIS A 104 18.25 -7.46 -5.98
CA HIS A 104 19.06 -7.96 -7.09
C HIS A 104 19.99 -6.86 -7.66
N GLY A 105 20.46 -5.93 -6.83
CA GLY A 105 21.29 -4.80 -7.25
C GLY A 105 20.53 -3.64 -7.92
N GLU A 106 19.41 -3.91 -8.59
CA GLU A 106 18.57 -2.86 -9.22
C GLU A 106 17.20 -2.71 -8.55
N ARG A 107 16.51 -3.83 -8.28
CA ARG A 107 15.16 -3.86 -7.73
C ARG A 107 15.00 -5.01 -6.74
N TYR A 108 14.07 -4.84 -5.81
CA TYR A 108 13.64 -5.94 -4.96
C TYR A 108 12.82 -6.96 -5.77
N GLN A 109 13.08 -8.23 -5.48
CA GLN A 109 12.38 -9.39 -6.00
C GLN A 109 11.71 -10.13 -4.85
N VAL A 110 10.45 -10.50 -5.02
CA VAL A 110 9.67 -11.23 -4.02
C VAL A 110 8.89 -12.35 -4.69
N ARG A 111 8.67 -13.46 -3.96
CA ARG A 111 7.75 -14.52 -4.40
C ARG A 111 6.29 -14.09 -4.30
N LEU A 112 5.43 -14.77 -5.04
CA LEU A 112 4.00 -14.66 -4.82
C LEU A 112 3.62 -15.33 -3.49
N LEU A 113 2.61 -14.78 -2.80
CA LEU A 113 2.17 -15.30 -1.50
C LEU A 113 1.24 -16.50 -1.68
N TRP A 114 1.78 -17.64 -2.11
CA TRP A 114 0.99 -18.86 -2.30
C TRP A 114 0.41 -19.39 -0.98
N LYS A 115 -0.90 -19.71 -0.99
CA LYS A 115 -1.58 -20.32 0.17
C LYS A 115 -1.00 -21.67 0.56
N HIS A 116 -0.56 -22.45 -0.41
CA HIS A 116 -0.01 -23.78 -0.23
C HIS A 116 1.25 -23.97 -1.08
N ASP A 117 2.16 -24.84 -0.65
CA ASP A 117 3.41 -25.11 -1.38
C ASP A 117 3.14 -25.88 -2.68
N GLN A 118 2.10 -26.70 -2.69
CA GLN A 118 1.53 -27.28 -3.89
C GLN A 118 0.18 -26.61 -4.12
N SER A 119 0.07 -25.82 -5.19
CA SER A 119 -1.20 -25.29 -5.66
C SER A 119 -1.67 -26.15 -6.82
N ASN A 120 -2.96 -26.49 -6.90
CA ASN A 120 -3.51 -27.32 -7.97
C ASN A 120 -4.23 -26.48 -9.04
N VAL A 121 -3.67 -25.31 -9.36
CA VAL A 121 -4.29 -24.42 -10.33
C VAL A 121 -4.24 -25.07 -11.72
N SER A 122 -5.41 -25.31 -12.30
CA SER A 122 -5.52 -25.90 -13.65
C SER A 122 -5.01 -24.94 -14.73
N VAL A 123 -4.36 -25.47 -15.77
CA VAL A 123 -3.95 -24.69 -16.94
C VAL A 123 -5.17 -24.06 -17.63
N ASN A 124 -5.24 -22.72 -17.65
CA ASN A 124 -6.41 -21.96 -18.09
C ASN A 124 -6.23 -21.23 -19.44
N ARG A 125 -5.16 -21.52 -20.19
CA ARG A 125 -4.81 -20.79 -21.44
C ARG A 125 -5.98 -20.68 -22.42
N VAL A 126 -6.78 -21.74 -22.58
CA VAL A 126 -7.98 -21.73 -23.45
C VAL A 126 -9.01 -20.68 -23.02
N ALA A 127 -9.24 -20.52 -21.72
CA ALA A 127 -10.15 -19.52 -21.20
C ALA A 127 -9.59 -18.10 -21.34
N ALA A 128 -8.28 -17.93 -21.10
CA ALA A 128 -7.60 -16.66 -21.32
C ALA A 128 -7.64 -16.24 -22.80
N LEU A 129 -7.44 -17.18 -23.73
CA LEU A 129 -7.50 -16.94 -25.17
C LEU A 129 -8.88 -16.43 -25.59
N ARG A 130 -9.96 -17.08 -25.13
CA ARG A 130 -11.33 -16.61 -25.40
C ARG A 130 -11.51 -15.16 -24.94
N ARG A 131 -11.08 -14.81 -23.72
CA ARG A 131 -11.18 -13.43 -23.22
C ARG A 131 -10.34 -12.45 -24.03
N PHE A 132 -9.13 -12.85 -24.43
CA PHE A 132 -8.28 -12.04 -25.28
C PHE A 132 -8.92 -11.77 -26.64
N SER A 133 -9.54 -12.76 -27.30
CA SER A 133 -10.25 -12.54 -28.58
C SER A 133 -11.43 -11.56 -28.47
N HIS A 134 -12.07 -11.46 -27.29
CA HIS A 134 -13.11 -10.45 -27.04
C HIS A 134 -12.50 -9.06 -26.87
N LEU A 135 -11.41 -8.98 -26.11
CA LEU A 135 -10.66 -7.73 -25.95
C LEU A 135 -10.17 -7.22 -27.31
N GLU A 136 -9.56 -8.08 -28.12
CA GLU A 136 -9.03 -7.72 -29.42
C GLU A 136 -10.12 -7.17 -30.35
N ARG A 137 -11.28 -7.84 -30.47
CA ARG A 137 -12.41 -7.32 -31.24
C ARG A 137 -12.85 -5.94 -30.78
N ARG A 138 -12.87 -5.70 -29.47
CA ARG A 138 -13.19 -4.38 -28.90
C ARG A 138 -12.12 -3.34 -29.24
N LEU A 139 -10.84 -3.70 -29.21
CA LEU A 139 -9.74 -2.79 -29.56
C LEU A 139 -9.75 -2.44 -31.06
N MET A 140 -10.11 -3.39 -31.92
CA MET A 140 -10.29 -3.14 -33.37
C MET A 140 -11.51 -2.28 -33.66
N ALA A 141 -12.63 -2.51 -32.96
CA ALA A 141 -13.84 -1.70 -33.10
C ALA A 141 -13.68 -0.23 -32.64
N HIS A 142 -12.69 0.04 -31.78
CA HIS A 142 -12.41 1.38 -31.25
C HIS A 142 -10.92 1.72 -31.45
N PRO A 143 -10.52 2.24 -32.63
CA PRO A 143 -9.11 2.44 -32.99
C PRO A 143 -8.31 3.32 -32.01
N GLU A 144 -8.92 4.37 -31.45
CA GLU A 144 -8.25 5.22 -30.46
C GLU A 144 -7.90 4.45 -29.17
N LEU A 145 -8.85 3.62 -28.69
CA LEU A 145 -8.62 2.74 -27.55
C LEU A 145 -7.54 1.70 -27.87
N GLY A 146 -7.60 1.10 -29.07
CA GLY A 146 -6.61 0.15 -29.57
C GLY A 146 -5.19 0.73 -29.61
N ALA A 147 -5.03 1.95 -30.14
CA ALA A 147 -3.75 2.63 -30.20
C ALA A 147 -3.17 2.91 -28.80
N ARG A 148 -3.99 3.45 -27.89
CA ARG A 148 -3.59 3.72 -26.50
C ARG A 148 -3.24 2.43 -25.74
N TYR A 149 -4.01 1.37 -25.94
CA TYR A 149 -3.74 0.07 -25.34
C TYR A 149 -2.40 -0.49 -25.82
N THR A 150 -2.18 -0.48 -27.13
CA THR A 150 -0.96 -0.95 -27.77
C THR A 150 0.26 -0.18 -27.28
N ALA A 151 0.14 1.14 -27.12
CA ALA A 151 1.21 1.97 -26.56
C ALA A 151 1.59 1.54 -25.13
N VAL A 152 0.61 1.26 -24.25
CA VAL A 152 0.88 0.78 -22.89
C VAL A 152 1.51 -0.62 -22.89
N MET A 153 1.08 -1.52 -23.77
CA MET A 153 1.70 -2.84 -23.88
C MET A 153 3.14 -2.78 -24.41
N LYS A 154 3.41 -1.94 -25.42
CA LYS A 154 4.77 -1.67 -25.93
C LYS A 154 5.65 -1.08 -24.82
N GLU A 155 5.10 -0.22 -23.97
CA GLU A 155 5.80 0.29 -22.78
C GLU A 155 6.13 -0.82 -21.77
N TYR A 156 5.19 -1.72 -21.48
CA TYR A 156 5.45 -2.85 -20.57
C TYR A 156 6.56 -3.76 -21.08
N ILE A 157 6.59 -4.04 -22.38
CA ILE A 157 7.60 -4.90 -23.01
C ILE A 157 8.97 -4.20 -23.02
N SER A 158 9.04 -2.95 -23.47
CA SER A 158 10.30 -2.19 -23.54
C SER A 158 10.91 -1.89 -22.17
N ALA A 159 10.09 -1.65 -21.14
CA ALA A 159 10.54 -1.49 -19.76
C ALA A 159 10.91 -2.84 -19.09
N GLY A 160 10.75 -3.95 -19.80
CA GLY A 160 11.00 -5.30 -19.32
C GLY A 160 10.04 -5.76 -18.23
N HIS A 161 8.87 -5.13 -18.08
CA HIS A 161 7.80 -5.55 -17.15
C HIS A 161 7.07 -6.80 -17.66
N ALA A 162 7.04 -6.99 -18.97
CA ALA A 162 6.55 -8.18 -19.64
C ALA A 162 7.65 -8.72 -20.58
N ARG A 163 7.81 -10.04 -20.65
CA ARG A 163 8.75 -10.71 -21.55
C ARG A 163 7.99 -11.72 -22.41
N LYS A 164 8.22 -11.70 -23.73
CA LYS A 164 7.70 -12.72 -24.65
C LYS A 164 8.34 -14.08 -24.34
N LEU A 165 7.52 -15.12 -24.23
CA LEU A 165 7.97 -16.49 -23.99
C LEU A 165 8.27 -17.20 -25.30
N SER A 166 9.30 -18.04 -25.30
CA SER A 166 9.55 -18.99 -26.38
C SER A 166 8.54 -20.16 -26.33
N PRO A 167 8.29 -20.87 -27.46
CA PRO A 167 7.40 -22.03 -27.48
C PRO A 167 7.77 -23.12 -26.47
N ARG A 168 9.06 -23.26 -26.14
CA ARG A 168 9.54 -24.19 -25.11
C ARG A 168 9.10 -23.76 -23.71
N GLU A 169 9.25 -22.48 -23.38
CA GLU A 169 8.87 -21.94 -22.07
C GLU A 169 7.35 -21.95 -21.83
N VAL A 170 6.56 -21.74 -22.89
CA VAL A 170 5.09 -21.83 -22.82
C VAL A 170 4.66 -23.20 -22.28
N ASN A 171 5.31 -24.27 -22.72
CA ASN A 171 4.99 -25.64 -22.31
C ASN A 171 5.74 -26.11 -21.05
N ALA A 172 6.78 -25.40 -20.60
CA ALA A 172 7.63 -25.78 -19.46
C ALA A 172 7.15 -25.25 -18.10
N GLY A 173 5.94 -24.70 -18.01
CA GLY A 173 5.41 -24.16 -16.76
C GLY A 173 5.19 -25.25 -15.71
N GLN A 174 5.47 -24.95 -14.44
CA GLN A 174 5.22 -25.89 -13.35
C GLN A 174 3.71 -26.17 -13.25
N GLU A 175 3.34 -27.45 -13.23
CA GLU A 175 1.96 -27.87 -13.00
C GLU A 175 1.44 -27.26 -11.70
N GLY A 176 0.21 -26.77 -11.74
CA GLY A 176 -0.41 -26.17 -10.57
C GLY A 176 0.03 -24.74 -10.24
N ARG A 177 1.10 -24.22 -10.86
CA ARG A 177 1.62 -22.84 -10.70
C ARG A 177 1.70 -22.06 -12.01
N THR A 178 1.02 -22.54 -13.05
CA THR A 178 0.99 -21.90 -14.35
C THR A 178 -0.39 -21.33 -14.63
N TRP A 179 -0.47 -20.03 -14.92
CA TRP A 179 -1.73 -19.34 -15.12
C TRP A 179 -1.59 -18.18 -16.10
N TRP A 180 -2.58 -18.07 -16.99
CA TRP A 180 -2.75 -16.94 -17.90
C TRP A 180 -3.78 -15.97 -17.32
N VAL A 181 -3.31 -14.82 -16.87
CA VAL A 181 -4.13 -13.76 -16.31
C VAL A 181 -4.72 -12.93 -17.46
N PRO A 182 -6.06 -12.93 -17.66
CA PRO A 182 -6.70 -12.03 -18.62
C PRO A 182 -6.46 -10.58 -18.22
N HIS A 183 -6.46 -9.66 -19.18
CA HIS A 183 -6.28 -8.23 -18.90
C HIS A 183 -7.33 -7.39 -19.61
N HIS A 184 -7.54 -6.17 -19.13
CA HIS A 184 -8.50 -5.22 -19.69
C HIS A 184 -8.09 -3.77 -19.39
N ALA A 185 -8.61 -2.84 -20.20
CA ALA A 185 -8.38 -1.42 -19.98
C ALA A 185 -9.33 -0.87 -18.91
N VAL A 186 -8.78 -0.05 -18.02
CA VAL A 186 -9.51 0.79 -17.08
C VAL A 186 -9.13 2.24 -17.33
N ILE A 187 -10.14 3.09 -17.50
CA ILE A 187 -9.98 4.53 -17.67
C ILE A 187 -10.62 5.20 -16.47
N ASN A 188 -9.87 6.07 -15.80
CA ASN A 188 -10.41 6.85 -14.69
C ASN A 188 -11.23 8.03 -15.26
N PRO A 189 -12.51 8.20 -14.89
CA PRO A 189 -13.32 9.35 -15.31
C PRO A 189 -12.66 10.71 -14.99
N ASN A 190 -11.93 10.78 -13.88
CA ASN A 190 -11.22 12.00 -13.45
C ASN A 190 -9.89 12.22 -14.19
N LYS A 191 -9.39 11.21 -14.92
CA LYS A 191 -8.15 11.26 -15.71
C LYS A 191 -8.35 10.49 -17.03
N PRO A 192 -9.24 10.95 -17.92
CA PRO A 192 -9.68 10.18 -19.10
C PRO A 192 -8.55 9.92 -20.10
N SER A 193 -7.52 10.77 -20.10
CA SER A 193 -6.32 10.63 -20.92
C SER A 193 -5.41 9.47 -20.48
N LYS A 194 -5.51 8.99 -19.23
CA LYS A 194 -4.64 7.93 -18.71
C LYS A 194 -5.34 6.57 -18.74
N LEU A 195 -4.94 5.73 -19.70
CA LEU A 195 -5.35 4.32 -19.77
C LEU A 195 -4.46 3.47 -18.86
N ARG A 196 -5.06 2.57 -18.09
CA ARG A 196 -4.34 1.57 -17.28
C ARG A 196 -4.77 0.18 -17.73
N ILE A 197 -3.81 -0.73 -17.82
CA ILE A 197 -4.09 -2.16 -18.06
C ILE A 197 -4.14 -2.85 -16.69
N VAL A 198 -5.26 -3.52 -16.43
CA VAL A 198 -5.52 -4.28 -15.21
C VAL A 198 -5.56 -5.75 -15.55
N PHE A 199 -4.88 -6.57 -14.75
CA PHE A 199 -4.83 -8.02 -14.90
C PHE A 199 -5.86 -8.66 -13.95
N ASP A 200 -6.88 -9.31 -14.51
CA ASP A 200 -7.96 -9.95 -13.77
C ASP A 200 -7.51 -11.30 -13.20
N ALA A 201 -6.80 -11.27 -12.07
CA ALA A 201 -6.42 -12.47 -11.32
C ALA A 201 -7.60 -13.11 -10.56
N ALA A 202 -8.78 -12.48 -10.55
CA ALA A 202 -10.01 -13.04 -9.98
C ALA A 202 -10.79 -13.90 -11.00
N ALA A 203 -10.42 -13.84 -12.28
CA ALA A 203 -10.96 -14.69 -13.34
C ALA A 203 -10.97 -16.16 -12.93
N LYS A 204 -12.15 -16.78 -12.92
CA LYS A 204 -12.30 -18.20 -12.55
C LYS A 204 -12.19 -19.11 -13.77
N PHE A 205 -11.54 -20.25 -13.59
CA PHE A 205 -11.52 -21.38 -14.51
C PHE A 205 -11.56 -22.68 -13.70
N LYS A 206 -12.50 -23.58 -14.05
CA LYS A 206 -12.74 -24.84 -13.32
C LYS A 206 -12.83 -24.65 -11.79
N GLY A 207 -13.57 -23.63 -11.35
CA GLY A 207 -13.81 -23.34 -9.93
C GLY A 207 -12.70 -22.58 -9.20
N MET A 208 -11.52 -22.42 -9.79
CA MET A 208 -10.38 -21.73 -9.17
C MET A 208 -10.01 -20.43 -9.91
N SER A 209 -9.41 -19.48 -9.19
CA SER A 209 -8.74 -18.31 -9.75
C SER A 209 -7.34 -18.16 -9.15
N LEU A 210 -6.48 -17.37 -9.79
CA LEU A 210 -5.16 -17.08 -9.23
C LEU A 210 -5.28 -16.44 -7.84
N ASN A 211 -6.19 -15.47 -7.66
CA ASN A 211 -6.44 -14.85 -6.36
C ASN A 211 -6.95 -15.83 -5.30
N SER A 212 -7.65 -16.91 -5.68
CA SER A 212 -8.06 -17.94 -4.71
C SER A 212 -6.89 -18.78 -4.19
N ALA A 213 -5.81 -18.88 -4.97
CA ALA A 213 -4.59 -19.62 -4.62
C ALA A 213 -3.52 -18.75 -3.91
N LEU A 214 -3.74 -17.44 -3.85
CA LEU A 214 -2.84 -16.47 -3.21
C LEU A 214 -3.42 -15.95 -1.89
N LEU A 215 -2.55 -15.73 -0.92
CA LEU A 215 -2.83 -15.03 0.33
C LEU A 215 -2.93 -13.53 0.05
N LYS A 216 -3.81 -12.84 0.79
CA LYS A 216 -3.86 -11.37 0.75
C LYS A 216 -2.57 -10.73 1.28
N GLY A 217 -1.92 -11.39 2.23
CA GLY A 217 -0.80 -10.85 2.97
C GLY A 217 -1.25 -9.92 4.10
N PRO A 218 -0.30 -9.52 4.97
CA PRO A 218 -0.58 -8.66 6.11
C PRO A 218 -1.04 -7.26 5.66
N ASP A 219 -1.87 -6.62 6.47
CA ASP A 219 -2.23 -5.23 6.26
C ASP A 219 -1.08 -4.31 6.70
N LEU A 220 -0.31 -3.87 5.71
CA LEU A 220 0.81 -2.95 5.89
C LEU A 220 0.45 -1.52 5.52
N MET A 221 -0.84 -1.21 5.40
CA MET A 221 -1.27 0.16 5.18
C MET A 221 -1.10 0.95 6.48
N ALA A 222 -0.51 2.13 6.37
CA ALA A 222 -0.49 3.06 7.49
C ALA A 222 -1.90 3.59 7.75
N ASN A 223 -2.28 3.69 9.03
CA ASN A 223 -3.55 4.31 9.40
C ASN A 223 -3.53 5.79 9.00
N LEU A 224 -4.54 6.23 8.25
CA LEU A 224 -4.64 7.59 7.72
C LEU A 224 -4.60 8.65 8.82
N VAL A 225 -5.22 8.39 9.98
CA VAL A 225 -5.18 9.31 11.12
C VAL A 225 -3.74 9.56 11.56
N CYS A 226 -2.92 8.52 11.55
CA CYS A 226 -1.51 8.58 11.92
C CYS A 226 -0.66 9.34 10.94
N ILE A 227 -0.94 9.13 9.65
CA ILE A 227 -0.32 9.92 8.61
C ILE A 227 -0.66 11.39 8.87
N LEU A 228 -1.94 11.73 9.04
CA LEU A 228 -2.37 13.12 9.24
C LEU A 228 -1.83 13.75 10.54
N GLN A 229 -1.69 12.99 11.62
CA GLN A 229 -1.09 13.48 12.87
C GLN A 229 0.40 13.74 12.68
N ARG A 230 1.15 12.83 12.05
CA ARG A 230 2.58 13.03 11.73
C ARG A 230 2.80 14.23 10.82
N PHE A 231 1.87 14.48 9.89
CA PHE A 231 1.87 15.68 9.05
C PHE A 231 1.82 16.99 9.84
N ARG A 232 1.34 16.98 11.09
CA ARG A 232 1.26 18.16 11.96
C ARG A 232 2.46 18.31 12.89
N LEU A 233 3.31 17.27 13.03
CA LEU A 233 4.46 17.30 13.94
C LEU A 233 5.55 18.25 13.45
N TYR A 234 5.66 18.46 12.14
CA TYR A 234 6.72 19.25 11.53
C TYR A 234 6.14 20.39 10.68
N PRO A 235 6.84 21.54 10.58
CA PRO A 235 6.37 22.71 9.83
C PRO A 235 6.32 22.49 8.31
N VAL A 236 6.99 21.45 7.80
CA VAL A 236 7.07 21.13 6.37
C VAL A 236 6.76 19.65 6.19
N ALA A 237 5.81 19.36 5.31
CA ALA A 237 5.49 17.98 4.93
C ALA A 237 5.89 17.71 3.47
N ILE A 238 6.46 16.54 3.22
CA ILE A 238 6.87 16.09 1.89
C ILE A 238 5.94 14.96 1.46
N SER A 239 5.38 15.11 0.26
CA SER A 239 4.56 14.08 -0.39
C SER A 239 5.10 13.83 -1.79
N SER A 240 5.17 12.55 -2.17
CA SER A 240 5.52 12.10 -3.51
C SER A 240 4.54 11.01 -3.93
N ASP A 241 4.46 10.72 -5.24
CA ASP A 241 3.74 9.55 -5.79
C ASP A 241 4.77 8.55 -6.31
N ILE A 242 4.69 7.28 -5.91
CA ILE A 242 5.52 6.22 -6.52
C ILE A 242 4.89 5.81 -7.85
N ALA A 243 5.43 6.37 -8.93
CA ALA A 243 5.02 6.04 -10.27
C ALA A 243 5.13 4.52 -10.53
N LYS A 244 3.97 3.90 -10.83
CA LYS A 244 3.85 2.48 -11.15
C LYS A 244 4.43 1.57 -10.07
N MET A 245 4.09 1.81 -8.81
CA MET A 245 4.57 1.05 -7.63
C MET A 245 4.66 -0.46 -7.84
N PHE A 246 3.59 -1.11 -8.34
CA PHE A 246 3.59 -2.56 -8.58
C PHE A 246 4.70 -3.00 -9.57
N HIS A 247 5.00 -2.18 -10.56
CA HIS A 247 6.05 -2.47 -11.55
C HIS A 247 7.47 -2.23 -11.04
N GLN A 248 7.63 -1.58 -9.88
CA GLN A 248 8.93 -1.42 -9.24
C GLN A 248 9.38 -2.67 -8.48
N VAL A 249 8.44 -3.55 -8.14
CA VAL A 249 8.74 -4.81 -7.45
C VAL A 249 8.73 -5.96 -8.45
N ARG A 250 9.86 -6.66 -8.55
CA ARG A 250 10.01 -7.81 -9.44
C ARG A 250 9.40 -9.06 -8.80
N VAL A 251 8.92 -9.96 -9.65
CA VAL A 251 8.48 -11.31 -9.26
C VAL A 251 9.68 -12.24 -9.40
N ARG A 252 9.90 -13.13 -8.43
CA ARG A 252 10.98 -14.12 -8.55
C ARG A 252 10.68 -15.11 -9.70
N PRO A 253 11.70 -15.51 -10.49
CA PRO A 253 11.50 -16.38 -11.66
C PRO A 253 10.66 -17.64 -11.42
N PRO A 254 10.77 -18.36 -10.28
CA PRO A 254 9.94 -19.56 -10.03
C PRO A 254 8.43 -19.32 -9.99
N ASP A 255 7.97 -18.08 -9.77
CA ASP A 255 6.55 -17.76 -9.70
C ASP A 255 6.06 -17.00 -10.95
N GLY A 256 6.94 -16.71 -11.92
CA GLY A 256 6.62 -15.97 -13.15
C GLY A 256 5.53 -16.66 -13.98
N SER A 257 5.53 -18.00 -14.02
CA SER A 257 4.56 -18.80 -14.78
C SER A 257 3.10 -18.57 -14.36
N ALA A 258 2.85 -18.06 -13.16
CA ALA A 258 1.52 -17.73 -12.67
C ALA A 258 1.00 -16.38 -13.19
N LEU A 259 1.87 -15.56 -13.77
CA LEU A 259 1.56 -14.23 -14.28
C LEU A 259 1.74 -14.16 -15.80
N ARG A 260 1.36 -15.23 -16.51
CA ARG A 260 1.36 -15.22 -17.97
C ARG A 260 0.18 -14.42 -18.50
N SER A 261 0.29 -13.90 -19.71
CA SER A 261 -0.79 -13.19 -20.40
C SER A 261 -0.68 -13.38 -21.90
N LEU A 262 -1.78 -13.18 -22.62
CA LEU A 262 -1.82 -13.29 -24.07
C LEU A 262 -1.84 -11.88 -24.67
N TRP A 263 -1.07 -11.65 -25.72
CA TRP A 263 -1.07 -10.37 -26.41
C TRP A 263 -0.63 -10.51 -27.87
N ARG A 264 -1.26 -9.71 -28.74
CA ARG A 264 -0.77 -9.31 -30.05
C ARG A 264 -1.33 -7.92 -30.37
N GLU A 265 -0.71 -7.23 -31.32
CA GLU A 265 -1.21 -5.94 -31.79
C GLU A 265 -2.60 -6.13 -32.46
N PRO A 266 -3.61 -5.31 -32.13
CA PRO A 266 -4.96 -5.49 -32.68
C PRO A 266 -4.96 -5.45 -34.22
N GLY A 267 -5.55 -6.46 -34.84
CA GLY A 267 -5.62 -6.58 -36.30
C GLY A 267 -4.39 -7.20 -36.96
N SER A 268 -3.37 -7.60 -36.18
CA SER A 268 -2.24 -8.36 -36.70
C SER A 268 -2.65 -9.77 -37.13
N GLU A 269 -2.13 -10.21 -38.27
CA GLU A 269 -2.24 -11.60 -38.74
C GLU A 269 -1.27 -12.55 -38.02
N GLU A 270 -0.34 -12.01 -37.23
CA GLU A 270 0.59 -12.80 -36.45
C GLU A 270 -0.14 -13.66 -35.40
N PRO A 271 0.45 -14.82 -35.05
CA PRO A 271 -0.08 -15.66 -33.98
C PRO A 271 -0.07 -14.90 -32.66
N ILE A 272 -1.04 -15.23 -31.80
CA ILE A 272 -1.12 -14.66 -30.46
C ILE A 272 0.05 -15.18 -29.63
N ASP A 273 0.84 -14.26 -29.08
CA ASP A 273 2.00 -14.58 -28.26
C ASP A 273 1.66 -14.70 -26.78
N ASP A 274 2.46 -15.51 -26.08
CA ASP A 274 2.45 -15.66 -24.64
C ASP A 274 3.52 -14.76 -24.02
N TYR A 275 3.11 -13.92 -23.08
CA TYR A 275 3.99 -13.05 -22.30
C TYR A 275 3.99 -13.47 -20.84
N GLU A 276 5.10 -13.27 -20.16
CA GLU A 276 5.24 -13.44 -18.71
C GLU A 276 5.52 -12.09 -18.06
N MET A 277 4.71 -11.74 -17.06
CA MET A 277 4.95 -10.54 -16.26
C MET A 277 6.09 -10.80 -15.27
N THR A 278 7.11 -9.96 -15.31
CA THR A 278 8.31 -10.08 -14.46
C THR A 278 8.25 -9.19 -13.21
N VAL A 279 7.14 -8.48 -13.04
CA VAL A 279 6.86 -7.54 -11.95
C VAL A 279 5.50 -7.84 -11.34
N GLN A 280 5.25 -7.32 -10.13
CA GLN A 280 3.94 -7.44 -9.50
C GLN A 280 2.88 -6.76 -10.41
N ILE A 281 1.73 -7.42 -10.56
CA ILE A 281 0.64 -6.94 -11.41
C ILE A 281 -0.44 -6.25 -10.60
N PHE A 282 -1.10 -5.27 -11.22
CA PHE A 282 -2.34 -4.72 -10.67
C PHE A 282 -3.50 -5.69 -10.90
N GLY A 283 -4.15 -6.11 -9.80
CA GLY A 283 -5.29 -7.02 -9.80
C GLY A 283 -5.03 -8.38 -9.12
N ALA A 284 -3.77 -8.69 -8.78
CA ALA A 284 -3.47 -9.81 -7.88
C ALA A 284 -3.63 -9.39 -6.41
N THR A 285 -4.26 -10.26 -5.63
CA THR A 285 -4.65 -10.03 -4.22
C THR A 285 -3.45 -9.77 -3.31
N CYS A 286 -2.30 -10.41 -3.55
CA CYS A 286 -1.09 -10.25 -2.74
C CYS A 286 -0.23 -9.03 -3.10
N SER A 287 -0.39 -8.47 -4.31
CA SER A 287 0.48 -7.41 -4.83
C SER A 287 0.57 -6.19 -3.91
N PRO A 288 -0.54 -5.68 -3.30
CA PRO A 288 -0.47 -4.53 -2.40
C PRO A 288 0.38 -4.79 -1.16
N ALA A 289 0.19 -5.93 -0.50
CA ALA A 289 0.95 -6.31 0.69
C ALA A 289 2.44 -6.49 0.36
N ILE A 290 2.76 -7.18 -0.75
CA ILE A 290 4.15 -7.34 -1.22
C ILE A 290 4.80 -5.99 -1.46
N CYS A 291 4.13 -5.08 -2.17
CA CYS A 291 4.72 -3.78 -2.52
C CYS A 291 4.90 -2.90 -1.28
N ALA A 292 3.93 -2.91 -0.35
CA ALA A 292 4.05 -2.18 0.91
C ALA A 292 5.19 -2.73 1.79
N TYR A 293 5.33 -4.06 1.87
CA TYR A 293 6.44 -4.70 2.58
C TYR A 293 7.79 -4.30 1.99
N VAL A 294 7.94 -4.42 0.67
CA VAL A 294 9.17 -4.04 -0.03
C VAL A 294 9.49 -2.58 0.17
N LEU A 295 8.49 -1.71 0.13
CA LEU A 295 8.69 -0.29 0.32
C LEU A 295 9.21 0.02 1.74
N ARG A 296 8.63 -0.61 2.77
CA ARG A 296 9.13 -0.51 4.15
C ARG A 296 10.55 -1.08 4.29
N LYS A 297 10.82 -2.23 3.67
CA LYS A 297 12.14 -2.86 3.68
C LYS A 297 13.19 -2.00 2.99
N ALA A 298 12.85 -1.40 1.85
CA ALA A 298 13.74 -0.48 1.14
C ALA A 298 14.06 0.77 1.95
N ALA A 299 13.11 1.27 2.75
CA ALA A 299 13.37 2.36 3.68
C ALA A 299 14.30 1.93 4.83
N ALA A 300 14.10 0.74 5.38
CA ALA A 300 14.96 0.18 6.44
C ALA A 300 16.38 -0.13 5.94
N ASP A 301 16.54 -0.64 4.72
CA ASP A 301 17.84 -0.95 4.08
C ASP A 301 18.58 0.31 3.59
N SER A 302 18.04 1.52 3.82
CA SER A 302 18.64 2.78 3.41
C SER A 302 19.39 3.47 4.57
N ASP A 303 20.65 3.83 4.36
CA ASP A 303 21.49 4.41 5.42
C ASP A 303 21.00 5.75 6.00
N ASP A 304 21.25 5.85 7.30
CA ASP A 304 21.42 7.03 8.17
C ASP A 304 20.26 8.06 8.19
N ARG A 305 20.31 9.12 7.36
CA ARG A 305 19.34 10.23 7.40
C ARG A 305 18.22 10.12 6.36
N THR A 306 18.43 9.34 5.31
CA THR A 306 17.40 9.09 4.29
C THR A 306 16.36 8.08 4.75
N GLY A 307 16.74 7.10 5.57
CA GLY A 307 15.83 6.10 6.12
C GLY A 307 14.74 6.69 7.01
N LEU A 308 15.04 7.75 7.78
CA LEU A 308 14.06 8.45 8.63
C LEU A 308 12.99 9.18 7.79
N VAL A 309 13.42 9.94 6.79
CA VAL A 309 12.51 10.65 5.87
C VAL A 309 11.71 9.65 5.03
N MET A 310 12.35 8.56 4.59
CA MET A 310 11.71 7.52 3.81
C MET A 310 10.70 6.73 4.65
N SER A 311 11.00 6.36 5.89
CA SER A 311 10.04 5.63 6.74
C SER A 311 8.75 6.44 6.95
N GLU A 312 8.85 7.77 7.08
CA GLU A 312 7.71 8.68 7.17
C GLU A 312 6.97 8.87 5.83
N VAL A 313 7.70 9.02 4.70
CA VAL A 313 7.12 9.17 3.34
C VAL A 313 6.41 7.89 2.87
N VAL A 314 6.95 6.71 3.20
CA VAL A 314 6.42 5.40 2.83
C VAL A 314 5.00 5.19 3.36
N HIS A 315 4.65 5.80 4.49
CA HIS A 315 3.31 5.69 5.05
C HIS A 315 2.25 6.40 4.19
N MET A 316 2.63 7.47 3.48
CA MET A 316 1.69 8.30 2.72
C MET A 316 1.31 7.72 1.35
N ASP A 317 2.28 7.19 0.62
CA ASP A 317 2.08 6.65 -0.73
C ASP A 317 1.21 5.37 -0.73
N VAL A 318 1.42 4.55 0.29
CA VAL A 318 0.67 3.32 0.52
C VAL A 318 -0.83 3.62 0.71
N ALA A 319 -1.16 4.74 1.36
CA ALA A 319 -2.54 5.21 1.51
C ALA A 319 -3.13 5.75 0.19
N ASN A 320 -2.34 6.48 -0.60
CA ASN A 320 -2.79 7.06 -1.89
C ASN A 320 -2.92 6.03 -3.02
N GLY A 321 -2.08 4.99 -3.04
CA GLY A 321 -2.14 3.90 -4.01
C GLY A 321 -3.38 3.01 -3.86
N CYS A 322 -3.95 2.93 -2.65
CA CYS A 322 -5.13 2.13 -2.31
C CYS A 322 -6.42 2.95 -2.18
N ARG A 323 -6.36 4.27 -2.01
CA ARG A 323 -7.54 5.16 -2.00
C ARG A 323 -7.30 6.37 -2.89
N ASN A 324 -8.02 6.44 -4.00
CA ASN A 324 -8.16 7.67 -4.78
C ASN A 324 -8.77 8.76 -3.89
N GLY A 325 -7.95 9.70 -3.41
CA GLY A 325 -8.40 10.87 -2.67
C GLY A 325 -7.39 12.00 -2.81
N THR A 326 -7.73 13.00 -3.61
CA THR A 326 -6.97 14.23 -3.81
C THR A 326 -6.85 15.02 -2.50
N ILE A 327 -5.65 15.39 -2.07
CA ILE A 327 -5.46 16.46 -1.07
C ILE A 327 -4.41 17.46 -1.56
N GLY A 328 -4.89 18.67 -1.85
CA GLY A 328 -4.28 19.98 -1.61
C GLY A 328 -2.87 20.29 -2.16
N ARG A 329 -2.80 21.07 -3.25
CA ARG A 329 -1.69 21.97 -3.53
C ARG A 329 -2.07 23.38 -3.06
N GLN A 330 -1.29 23.98 -2.15
CA GLN A 330 -1.20 25.45 -2.06
C GLN A 330 0.07 25.94 -1.36
N ASN A 331 0.70 26.96 -1.99
CA ASN A 331 1.64 27.99 -1.49
C ASN A 331 3.06 27.56 -1.04
N ASP A 332 4.16 28.27 -1.31
CA ASP A 332 4.42 29.47 -2.11
C ASP A 332 5.92 29.60 -2.44
N ARG A 333 6.23 30.49 -3.39
CA ARG A 333 7.45 30.67 -4.22
C ARG A 333 8.84 30.86 -3.55
N LYS A 334 9.02 30.62 -2.25
CA LYS A 334 10.37 30.68 -1.59
C LYS A 334 10.99 29.32 -1.29
N LEU A 335 10.23 28.22 -1.47
CA LEU A 335 10.70 26.85 -1.22
C LEU A 335 11.34 26.17 -2.44
N SER A 336 11.37 26.80 -3.61
CA SER A 336 11.86 26.19 -4.85
C SER A 336 13.34 25.78 -4.76
N THR A 337 14.20 26.57 -4.14
CA THR A 337 15.65 26.27 -4.12
C THR A 337 16.02 25.14 -3.16
N ILE A 338 15.30 24.97 -2.05
CA ILE A 338 15.55 23.89 -1.07
C ILE A 338 14.76 22.62 -1.46
N SER A 339 13.55 22.78 -2.00
CA SER A 339 12.76 21.68 -2.58
C SER A 339 13.46 21.07 -3.79
N THR A 340 14.10 21.86 -4.66
CA THR A 340 14.87 21.31 -5.80
C THR A 340 16.11 20.54 -5.34
N SER A 341 16.75 20.92 -4.22
CA SER A 341 17.90 20.21 -3.68
C SER A 341 17.52 18.93 -2.94
N ILE A 342 16.45 18.91 -2.14
CA ILE A 342 15.99 17.71 -1.41
C ILE A 342 15.22 16.76 -2.33
N THR A 343 14.37 17.29 -3.22
CA THR A 343 13.73 16.50 -4.28
C THR A 343 14.79 16.01 -5.27
N GLY A 344 15.79 16.80 -5.62
CA GLY A 344 16.93 16.36 -6.44
C GLY A 344 17.77 15.28 -5.76
N TYR A 345 17.99 15.38 -4.45
CA TYR A 345 18.74 14.40 -3.66
C TYR A 345 17.95 13.09 -3.49
N LEU A 346 16.67 13.15 -3.12
CA LEU A 346 15.75 12.01 -3.06
C LEU A 346 15.55 11.41 -4.46
N HIS A 347 15.39 12.21 -5.51
CA HIS A 347 15.24 11.73 -6.88
C HIS A 347 16.54 11.14 -7.45
N SER A 348 17.72 11.57 -6.99
CA SER A 348 19.01 10.97 -7.35
C SER A 348 19.28 9.65 -6.64
N ARG A 349 18.91 9.49 -5.35
CA ARG A 349 19.09 8.24 -4.59
C ARG A 349 17.91 7.25 -4.65
N LEU A 350 16.71 7.71 -5.02
CA LEU A 350 15.59 6.84 -5.43
C LEU A 350 15.79 6.34 -6.86
N LYS A 351 16.28 7.18 -7.80
CA LYS A 351 17.10 6.65 -8.92
C LYS A 351 18.31 5.91 -8.34
N THR A 352 19.15 5.18 -9.03
CA THR A 352 20.27 4.45 -8.39
C THR A 352 19.88 3.25 -7.48
N LYS A 353 18.96 3.35 -6.49
CA LYS A 353 18.51 2.19 -5.68
C LYS A 353 17.14 1.60 -6.06
N LEU A 354 16.22 2.37 -6.65
CA LEU A 354 14.89 1.90 -7.13
C LEU A 354 14.63 2.17 -8.61
N PHE A 355 15.29 3.18 -9.20
CA PHE A 355 15.14 3.55 -10.60
C PHE A 355 16.51 3.65 -11.31
N THR A 356 16.78 2.76 -12.27
CA THR A 356 17.80 3.04 -13.30
C THR A 356 17.23 4.05 -14.29
N PRO A 357 17.88 5.22 -14.54
CA PRO A 357 17.49 6.09 -15.63
C PRO A 357 18.03 5.49 -16.94
N ARG A 358 17.14 5.13 -17.88
CA ARG A 358 17.51 5.18 -19.30
C ARG A 358 17.07 6.54 -19.84
N LYS A 359 18.00 7.21 -20.51
CA LYS A 359 17.80 8.49 -21.18
C LYS A 359 16.82 8.32 -22.36
N TRP A 360 15.93 9.31 -22.46
CA TRP A 360 14.98 9.67 -23.53
C TRP A 360 13.70 8.87 -23.63
#